data_AF-A0A1M5ZZI5-F1
#
_entry.id   AF-A0A1M5ZZI5-F1
#
_cell.length_a   1.000
_cell.length_b   1.000
_cell.length_c   1.000
_cell.angle_alpha   90.00
_cell.angle_beta   90.00
_cell.angle_gamma   90.00
#
_symmetry.space_group_name_H-M   'P 1'
#
loop_
_entity.id
_entity.type
_entity.pdbx_description
1 polymer ?
#
loop_
_entity_poly.entity_id
_entity_poly.type
_entity_poly.pdbx_seq_one_letter_code
_entity_poly.pdbx_strand_id
1 'polypeptide(L)' 'MSSGSVVDKVLIKDIKWPEQTVVVDIKRGLQRINPMDDARLYAGDFVYLLTNDTDISILKEMIEKESTPKR' A
#
# COMPACT_ATOMS: atom_id res chain seq x y z
N MET A 1 -21.65 -0.20 -1.54
CA MET A 1 -20.68 0.82 -1.10
C MET A 1 -19.43 0.05 -0.68
N SER A 2 -18.48 -0.14 -1.60
CA SER A 2 -17.24 -0.88 -1.32
C SER A 2 -16.14 0.15 -1.09
N SER A 3 -16.03 0.65 0.14
CA SER A 3 -14.96 1.56 0.54
C SER A 3 -13.73 0.73 0.89
N GLY A 4 -12.79 0.61 -0.03
CA GLY A 4 -11.53 -0.08 0.21
C GLY A 4 -10.55 0.16 -0.92
N SER A 5 -9.27 0.35 -0.59
CA SER A 5 -8.22 0.50 -1.59
C SER A 5 -7.96 -0.81 -2.33
N VAL A 6 -7.54 -0.74 -3.60
CA VAL A 6 -7.09 -1.92 -4.37
C VAL A 6 -5.91 -2.66 -3.73
N VAL A 7 -5.20 -2.05 -2.79
CA VAL A 7 -4.10 -2.68 -2.04
C VAL A 7 -4.53 -3.39 -0.75
N ASP A 8 -5.81 -3.33 -0.35
CA ASP A 8 -6.28 -4.05 0.84
C ASP A 8 -6.11 -5.57 0.66
N LYS A 9 -5.54 -6.21 1.67
CA LYS A 9 -5.23 -7.64 1.74
C LYS A 9 -4.24 -8.11 0.66
N VAL A 10 -3.48 -7.22 0.03
CA VAL A 10 -2.42 -7.56 -0.93
C VAL A 10 -1.07 -7.68 -0.21
N LEU A 11 -0.23 -8.63 -0.63
CA LEU A 11 1.15 -8.76 -0.14
C LEU A 11 2.02 -7.63 -0.71
N ILE A 12 2.98 -7.13 0.07
CA ILE A 12 3.85 -6.03 -0.37
C ILE A 12 4.56 -6.33 -1.68
N LYS A 13 5.08 -7.54 -1.86
CA LYS A 13 5.76 -7.94 -3.10
C LYS A 13 4.85 -7.99 -4.33
N ASP A 14 3.55 -8.15 -4.13
CA ASP A 14 2.57 -8.30 -5.22
C ASP A 14 1.99 -6.94 -5.65
N ILE A 15 2.25 -5.88 -4.89
CA ILE A 15 1.88 -4.51 -5.25
C ILE A 15 2.86 -4.01 -6.31
N LYS A 16 2.32 -3.48 -7.42
CA LYS A 16 3.11 -2.85 -8.48
C LYS A 16 3.51 -1.44 -8.07
N TRP A 17 4.51 -1.35 -7.19
CA TRP A 17 5.09 -0.07 -6.80
C TRP A 17 5.72 0.63 -8.02
N PRO A 18 5.69 1.98 -8.06
CA PRO A 18 6.51 2.73 -9.02
C PRO A 18 7.99 2.37 -8.86
N GLU A 19 8.74 2.46 -9.95
CA GLU A 19 10.11 1.94 -10.04
C GLU A 19 11.04 2.51 -8.97
N GLN A 20 10.87 3.80 -8.63
CA GLN A 20 11.72 4.48 -7.65
C GLN A 20 11.06 4.56 -6.27
N THR A 21 10.27 3.54 -5.87
CA THR A 21 9.59 3.49 -4.58
C THR A 21 10.10 2.35 -3.70
N VAL A 22 10.37 2.65 -2.44
CA VAL A 22 10.74 1.68 -1.40
C VAL A 22 9.80 1.82 -0.21
N VAL A 23 9.26 0.70 0.27
CA VAL A 23 8.52 0.65 1.54
C VAL A 23 9.51 0.56 2.69
N VAL A 24 9.42 1.51 3.63
CA VAL A 24 10.39 1.66 4.73
C VAL A 24 9.86 1.11 6.05
N ASP A 25 8.57 1.32 6.34
CA ASP A 25 7.93 0.85 7.57
C ASP A 25 6.42 0.71 7.34
N ILE A 26 5.78 -0.18 8.11
CA ILE A 26 4.32 -0.29 8.19
C ILE A 26 3.94 -0.20 9.66
N LYS A 27 3.08 0.77 9.99
CA LYS A 27 2.52 0.89 11.33
C LYS A 27 1.07 0.40 11.35
N ARG A 28 0.80 -0.59 12.21
CA ARG A 28 -0.54 -1.14 12.46
C ARG A 28 -0.92 -0.93 13.92
N GLY A 29 -1.82 0.02 14.15
CA GLY A 29 -2.14 0.47 15.50
C GLY A 29 -0.88 0.97 16.23
N LEU A 30 -0.45 0.24 17.26
CA LEU A 30 0.76 0.56 18.04
C LEU A 30 2.00 -0.26 17.64
N GLN A 31 1.87 -1.17 16.67
CA GLN A 31 2.96 -2.05 16.25
C GLN A 31 3.62 -1.54 14.96
N ARG A 32 4.92 -1.83 14.82
CA ARG A 32 5.65 -1.71 13.55
C ARG A 32 5.81 -3.10 12.93
N ILE A 33 5.71 -3.17 11.62
CA ILE A 33 5.84 -4.40 10.84
C ILE A 33 6.93 -4.14 9.80
N ASN A 34 7.95 -5.01 9.77
CA ASN A 34 8.98 -4.94 8.75
C ASN A 34 8.35 -5.26 7.38
N PRO A 35 8.59 -4.44 6.34
CA PRO A 35 7.99 -4.59 5.02
C PRO A 35 8.69 -5.70 4.21
N MET A 36 8.54 -6.93 4.68
CA MET A 36 9.03 -8.13 4.01
C MET A 36 8.06 -8.59 2.92
N ASP A 37 8.53 -9.46 2.05
CA ASP A 37 7.79 -10.05 0.93
C ASP A 37 6.41 -10.65 1.30
N ASP A 38 6.27 -11.16 2.51
CA ASP A 38 5.06 -11.79 3.04
C ASP A 38 4.18 -10.83 3.87
N ALA A 39 4.62 -9.59 4.08
CA ALA A 39 3.83 -8.59 4.76
C ALA A 39 2.58 -8.25 3.93
N ARG A 40 1.40 -8.36 4.55
CA ARG A 40 0.12 -8.04 3.94
C ARG A 40 -0.41 -6.71 4.46
N LEU A 41 -0.84 -5.84 3.54
CA LEU A 41 -1.50 -4.58 3.89
C LEU A 41 -2.96 -4.84 4.27
N TYR A 42 -3.43 -4.13 5.28
CA TYR A 42 -4.83 -4.13 5.70
C TYR A 42 -5.32 -2.70 5.92
N ALA A 43 -6.63 -2.51 5.80
CA ALA A 43 -7.26 -1.26 6.20
C ALA A 43 -6.82 -0.81 7.61
N GLY A 44 -6.42 0.45 7.73
CA GLY A 44 -5.90 1.05 8.96
C GLY A 44 -4.38 1.00 9.11
N ASP A 45 -3.66 0.37 8.18
CA ASP A 45 -2.20 0.47 8.11
C ASP A 45 -1.75 1.86 7.67
N PHE A 46 -0.69 2.35 8.29
CA PHE A 46 0.08 3.49 7.80
C PHE A 46 1.35 2.95 7.15
N VAL A 47 1.48 3.17 5.84
CA VAL A 47 2.64 2.71 5.06
C VAL A 47 3.56 3.90 4.81
N TYR A 48 4.82 3.80 5.26
CA TYR A 48 5.84 4.82 5.05
C TYR A 48 6.68 4.46 3.84
N LEU A 49 6.69 5.34 2.83
CA LEU A 49 7.36 5.15 1.55
C LEU A 49 8.46 6.19 1.38
N LEU A 50 9.57 5.78 0.78
CA LEU A 50 10.52 6.69 0.15
C LEU A 50 10.34 6.57 -1.37
N THR A 51 10.14 7.69 -2.05
CA THR A 51 9.87 7.72 -3.49
C THR A 51 10.43 8.97 -4.14
N ASN A 52 10.51 8.98 -5.46
CA ASN A 52 10.80 10.20 -6.22
C ASN A 52 9.53 11.07 -6.31
N ASP A 53 9.68 12.40 -6.26
CA ASP A 53 8.56 13.34 -6.34
C ASP A 53 7.70 13.14 -7.59
N THR A 54 8.32 12.67 -8.68
CA THR A 54 7.64 12.37 -9.95
C THR A 54 6.63 11.22 -9.87
N ASP A 55 6.76 10.31 -8.89
CA ASP A 55 5.90 9.14 -8.71
C ASP A 55 4.74 9.38 -7.71
N ILE A 56 4.71 10.55 -7.04
CA ILE A 56 3.71 10.86 -5.99
C ILE A 56 2.28 10.81 -6.53
N SER A 57 2.03 11.28 -7.75
CA SER A 57 0.70 11.26 -8.36
C SER A 57 0.19 9.84 -8.57
N ILE A 58 1.04 8.95 -9.09
CA ILE A 58 0.72 7.54 -9.34
C ILE A 58 0.41 6.83 -8.00
N LEU A 59 1.21 7.08 -6.96
CA LEU A 59 0.98 6.52 -5.63
C LEU A 59 -0.35 6.95 -5.03
N LYS A 60 -0.74 8.22 -5.19
CA LYS A 60 -2.04 8.72 -4.73
C LYS A 60 -3.18 8.01 -5.44
N GLU A 61 -3.10 7.89 -6.76
CA GLU A 61 -4.11 7.17 -7.55
C GLU A 61 -4.23 5.71 -7.12
N MET A 62 -3.12 5.02 -6.85
CA MET A 62 -3.13 3.63 -6.37
C MET A 62 -3.86 3.47 -5.03
N ILE A 63 -3.68 4.42 -4.11
CA ILE A 63 -4.28 4.36 -2.76
C ILE A 63 -5.76 4.72 -2.82
N GLU A 64 -6.12 5.75 -3.59
CA GLU A 64 -7.48 6.27 -3.70
C GLU A 64 -8.39 5.41 -4.58
N LYS A 65 -7.83 4.58 -5.46
CA LYS A 65 -8.62 3.72 -6.34
C LYS A 65 -9.42 2.70 -5.53
N GLU A 66 -10.73 2.77 -5.68
CA GLU A 66 -11.67 1.83 -5.06
C GLU A 66 -11.49 0.41 -5.62
N SER A 67 -11.43 -0.55 -4.71
CA SER A 67 -11.56 -1.96 -5.02
C SER A 67 -13.00 -2.26 -5.45
N THR A 68 -13.17 -2.66 -6.71
CA THR A 68 -14.44 -3.21 -7.17
C THR A 68 -14.60 -4.62 -6.58
N PRO A 69 -15.71 -4.95 -5.91
CA PRO A 69 -15.90 -6.27 -5.35
C PRO A 69 -15.98 -7.30 -6.49
N LYS A 70 -15.08 -8.28 -6.50
CA LYS A 70 -15.20 -9.45 -7.38
C LYS A 70 -16.34 -10.33 -6.83
N ARG A 71 -17.39 -10.50 -7.64
CA ARG A 71 -18.51 -11.42 -7.41
C ARG A 71 -18.05 -12.87 -7.43
#